data_AF-N8WGI4-F1
#
_entry.id   AF-N8WGI4-F1
#
_cell.length_a   1.000
_cell.length_b   1.000
_cell.length_c   1.000
_cell.angle_alpha   90.00
_cell.angle_beta   90.00
_cell.angle_gamma   90.00
#
_symmetry.space_group_name_H-M   'P 1'
#
loop_
_entity.id
_entity.type
_entity.pdbx_description
1 polymer ?
#
loop_
_entity_poly.entity_id
_entity_poly.type
_entity_poly.pdbx_seq_one_letter_code
_entity_poly.pdbx_strand_id
1 'polypeptide(L)'
;MLRKLGDFPNRNTVEYATLRIYIKNKFLPKNLRSYHWEHDENSIIIVGVSPNGRLCRKSVYLDSLELAEDFSAYLHGLFKKRKYNSDYKIELLVETTFSGKTVSRWKEIDSQNVREVLSL
;
A
#
# COMPACT_ATOMS: atom_id res chain seq x y z
N MET A 1 2.74 14.63 -9.89
CA MET A 1 3.33 14.48 -8.54
C MET A 1 2.33 14.97 -7.50
N LEU A 2 2.30 14.33 -6.33
CA LEU A 2 1.42 14.69 -5.20
C LEU A 2 2.05 15.75 -4.30
N ARG A 3 1.19 16.54 -3.65
CA ARG A 3 1.59 17.70 -2.83
C ARG A 3 2.54 17.33 -1.70
N LYS A 4 3.55 18.18 -1.49
CA LYS A 4 4.64 18.04 -0.52
C LYS A 4 4.37 18.91 0.72
N LEU A 5 5.26 18.79 1.70
CA LEU A 5 5.30 19.69 2.85
C LEU A 5 5.38 21.15 2.40
N GLY A 6 4.52 21.99 2.97
CA GLY A 6 4.45 23.41 2.63
C GLY A 6 3.44 23.76 1.52
N ASP A 7 2.93 22.78 0.77
CA ASP A 7 1.98 23.03 -0.33
C ASP A 7 0.53 23.24 0.15
N PHE A 8 0.26 22.95 1.42
CA PHE A 8 -1.05 23.11 2.06
C PHE A 8 -1.07 24.30 3.02
N PRO A 9 -2.25 24.89 3.30
CA PRO A 9 -2.39 25.93 4.33
C PRO A 9 -1.80 25.52 5.67
N ASN A 10 -2.02 24.25 6.07
CA ASN A 10 -1.25 23.63 7.15
C ASN A 10 0.05 23.05 6.59
N ARG A 11 1.16 23.74 6.86
CA ARG A 11 2.52 23.41 6.36
C ARG A 11 3.01 22.00 6.73
N ASN A 12 2.41 21.36 7.73
CA ASN A 12 2.78 20.00 8.14
C ASN A 12 1.96 18.92 7.41
N THR A 13 1.05 19.30 6.52
CA THR A 13 0.25 18.38 5.73
C THR A 13 1.05 17.90 4.53
N VAL A 14 0.95 16.61 4.22
CA VAL A 14 1.51 16.01 3.01
C VAL A 14 0.48 15.09 2.36
N GLU A 15 0.52 15.00 1.04
CA GLU A 15 -0.31 14.11 0.23
C GLU A 15 0.54 12.95 -0.28
N TYR A 16 -0.04 11.75 -0.27
CA TYR A 16 0.60 10.53 -0.74
C TYR A 16 -0.43 9.58 -1.36
N ALA A 17 0.02 8.78 -2.31
CA ALA A 17 -0.74 7.66 -2.81
C ALA A 17 -0.36 6.39 -2.04
N THR A 18 -1.31 5.51 -1.86
CA THR A 18 -1.11 4.23 -1.18
C THR A 18 -2.01 3.15 -1.77
N LEU A 19 -1.69 1.90 -1.49
CA LEU A 19 -2.46 0.74 -1.92
C LEU A 19 -2.97 -0.03 -0.71
N ARG A 20 -4.26 -0.37 -0.73
CA ARG A 20 -4.90 -1.28 0.22
C ARG A 20 -5.24 -2.58 -0.48
N ILE A 21 -4.87 -3.69 0.14
CA ILE A 21 -5.10 -5.03 -0.38
C ILE A 21 -6.15 -5.71 0.48
N TYR A 22 -7.26 -6.10 -0.13
CA TYR A 22 -8.37 -6.77 0.51
C TYR A 22 -8.25 -8.25 0.22
N ILE A 23 -8.10 -9.08 1.26
CA ILE A 23 -7.92 -10.53 1.13
C ILE A 23 -8.70 -11.24 2.23
N LYS A 24 -9.31 -12.39 1.92
CA LYS A 24 -9.93 -13.24 2.94
C LYS A 24 -8.90 -13.72 3.98
N ASN A 25 -9.30 -13.69 5.24
CA ASN A 25 -8.43 -14.01 6.38
C ASN A 25 -7.71 -15.36 6.23
N LYS A 26 -8.38 -16.40 5.73
CA LYS A 26 -7.77 -17.73 5.51
C LYS A 26 -6.55 -17.73 4.59
N PHE A 27 -6.50 -16.82 3.61
CA PHE A 27 -5.40 -16.76 2.65
C PHE A 27 -4.23 -15.91 3.14
N LEU A 28 -4.42 -15.13 4.21
CA LEU A 28 -3.34 -14.34 4.77
C LEU A 28 -2.29 -15.22 5.47
N PRO A 29 -1.00 -14.83 5.39
CA PRO A 29 0.03 -15.36 6.26
C PRO A 29 -0.36 -15.25 7.74
N LYS A 30 0.02 -16.22 8.58
CA LYS A 30 -0.39 -16.30 10.00
C LYS A 30 -0.16 -15.01 10.80
N ASN A 31 0.90 -14.25 10.49
CA ASN A 31 1.25 -12.99 11.14
C ASN A 31 0.38 -11.79 10.70
N LEU A 32 -0.34 -11.91 9.59
CA LEU A 32 -1.25 -10.89 9.06
C LEU A 32 -2.72 -11.26 9.25
N ARG A 33 -3.03 -12.49 9.64
CA ARG A 33 -4.39 -12.91 9.98
C ARG A 33 -4.94 -12.08 11.14
N SER A 34 -6.23 -11.80 11.07
CA SER A 34 -6.95 -11.25 12.20
C SER A 34 -7.51 -12.40 13.05
N TYR A 35 -7.35 -12.28 14.35
CA TYR A 35 -7.94 -13.17 15.36
C TYR A 35 -8.94 -12.42 16.23
N HIS A 36 -9.46 -11.29 15.73
CA HIS A 36 -10.56 -10.59 16.38
C HIS A 36 -11.80 -11.49 16.36
N TRP A 37 -12.60 -11.44 17.42
CA TRP A 37 -13.75 -12.34 17.61
C TRP A 37 -14.84 -12.19 16.53
N GLU A 38 -14.88 -11.04 15.84
CA GLU A 38 -15.78 -10.77 14.71
C GLU A 38 -15.27 -11.30 13.36
N HIS A 39 -14.00 -11.72 13.29
CA HIS A 39 -13.37 -12.14 12.04
C HIS A 39 -13.23 -13.65 11.97
N ASP A 40 -13.95 -14.25 11.03
CA ASP A 40 -13.81 -15.65 10.66
C ASP A 40 -12.78 -15.85 9.51
N GLU A 41 -12.75 -17.05 8.95
CA GLU A 41 -11.87 -17.41 7.83
C GLU A 41 -12.20 -16.71 6.51
N ASN A 42 -13.46 -16.32 6.31
CA ASN A 42 -13.94 -15.71 5.07
C ASN A 42 -14.03 -14.18 5.14
N SER A 43 -13.82 -13.62 6.33
CA SER A 43 -13.78 -12.19 6.59
C SER A 43 -12.70 -11.51 5.75
N ILE A 44 -13.06 -10.39 5.13
CA ILE A 44 -12.13 -9.60 4.32
C ILE A 44 -11.27 -8.74 5.25
N ILE A 45 -9.96 -8.96 5.19
CA ILE A 45 -8.98 -8.21 5.95
C ILE A 45 -8.24 -7.28 5.00
N ILE A 46 -8.06 -6.04 5.45
CA ILE A 46 -7.32 -5.01 4.73
C ILE A 46 -5.88 -5.02 5.21
N VAL A 47 -4.94 -5.20 4.28
CA VAL A 47 -3.51 -5.14 4.55
C VAL A 47 -2.83 -4.18 3.59
N GLY A 48 -1.64 -3.72 3.96
CA GLY A 48 -0.77 -2.96 3.09
C GLY A 48 0.17 -3.85 2.29
N VAL A 49 1.00 -3.21 1.49
CA VAL A 49 2.05 -3.83 0.71
C VAL A 49 3.34 -3.05 0.89
N SER A 50 4.46 -3.75 1.04
CA SER A 50 5.79 -3.13 1.07
C SER A 50 6.21 -2.68 -0.34
N PRO A 51 7.19 -1.78 -0.49
CA PRO A 51 7.74 -1.42 -1.80
C PRO A 51 8.15 -2.61 -2.69
N ASN A 52 8.58 -3.72 -2.10
CA ASN A 52 8.99 -4.93 -2.84
C ASN A 52 7.82 -5.89 -3.16
N GLY A 53 6.58 -5.47 -2.96
CA GLY A 53 5.38 -6.24 -3.29
C GLY A 53 4.98 -7.35 -2.30
N ARG A 54 5.54 -7.36 -1.09
CA ARG A 54 5.15 -8.28 -0.01
C ARG A 54 4.00 -7.69 0.82
N LEU A 55 2.98 -8.50 1.10
CA LEU A 55 1.92 -8.12 2.05
C LEU A 55 2.50 -7.79 3.43
N CYS A 56 2.05 -6.69 4.03
CA CYS A 56 2.44 -6.32 5.40
C CYS A 56 1.38 -5.44 6.07
N ARG A 57 1.57 -5.12 7.36
CA ARG A 57 0.61 -4.28 8.11
C ARG A 57 0.70 -2.80 7.76
N LYS A 58 1.89 -2.34 7.36
CA LYS A 58 2.11 -0.96 6.92
C LYS A 58 1.87 -0.87 5.42
N SER A 59 1.32 0.25 4.97
CA SER A 59 1.20 0.50 3.54
C SER A 59 2.41 1.26 3.02
N VAL A 60 2.61 1.18 1.71
CA VAL A 60 3.58 1.98 0.96
C VAL A 60 3.11 3.42 0.84
N TYR A 61 4.03 4.37 0.85
CA TYR A 61 3.74 5.79 0.61
C TYR A 61 4.37 6.22 -0.72
N LEU A 62 3.57 6.67 -1.68
CA LEU A 62 4.03 7.00 -3.03
C LEU A 62 3.87 8.49 -3.35
N ASP A 63 4.84 9.03 -4.07
CA ASP A 63 4.92 10.45 -4.43
C ASP A 63 4.11 10.85 -5.66
N SER A 64 3.62 9.88 -6.44
CA SER A 64 2.75 10.10 -7.59
C SER A 64 1.65 9.05 -7.69
N LEU A 65 0.54 9.46 -8.30
CA LEU A 65 -0.57 8.57 -8.64
C LEU A 65 -0.15 7.54 -9.70
N GLU A 66 0.53 8.00 -10.75
CA GLU A 66 1.08 7.18 -11.83
C GLU A 66 1.94 6.02 -11.30
N LEU A 67 2.86 6.31 -10.36
CA LEU A 67 3.70 5.26 -9.75
C LEU A 67 2.86 4.24 -8.97
N ALA A 68 1.77 4.67 -8.34
CA ALA A 68 0.87 3.79 -7.62
C ALA A 68 0.03 2.92 -8.58
N GLU A 69 -0.36 3.46 -9.74
CA GLU A 69 -1.05 2.72 -10.80
C GLU A 69 -0.14 1.66 -11.42
N ASP A 70 1.08 2.04 -11.80
CA ASP A 70 2.10 1.11 -12.33
C ASP A 70 2.42 0.01 -11.32
N PHE A 71 2.60 0.38 -10.05
CA PHE A 71 2.86 -0.58 -9.00
C PHE A 71 1.67 -1.51 -8.76
N SER A 72 0.44 -1.02 -8.84
CA SER A 72 -0.76 -1.85 -8.77
C SER A 72 -0.78 -2.90 -9.89
N ALA A 73 -0.46 -2.51 -11.13
CA ALA A 73 -0.37 -3.43 -12.26
C ALA A 73 0.72 -4.50 -12.05
N TYR A 74 1.89 -4.10 -11.55
CA TYR A 74 2.96 -5.03 -11.17
C TYR A 74 2.50 -6.02 -10.09
N LEU A 75 1.81 -5.56 -9.05
CA LEU A 75 1.29 -6.41 -7.98
C LEU A 75 0.27 -7.43 -8.49
N HIS A 76 -0.59 -7.04 -9.44
CA HIS A 76 -1.48 -8.00 -10.09
C HIS A 76 -0.70 -9.15 -10.76
N GLY A 77 0.42 -8.84 -11.42
CA GLY A 77 1.33 -9.85 -11.98
C GLY A 77 1.96 -10.74 -10.91
N LEU A 78 2.43 -10.16 -9.81
CA LEU A 78 3.06 -10.86 -8.69
C LEU A 78 2.07 -11.78 -7.95
N PHE A 79 0.82 -11.33 -7.76
CA PHE A 79 -0.21 -12.04 -7.00
C PHE A 79 -0.78 -13.23 -7.74
N LYS A 80 -0.68 -13.30 -9.07
CA LYS A 80 -1.07 -14.50 -9.86
C LYS A 80 -0.40 -15.79 -9.37
N LYS A 81 0.81 -15.69 -8.82
CA LYS A 81 1.62 -16.82 -8.30
C LYS A 81 1.31 -17.17 -6.83
N ARG A 82 0.33 -16.50 -6.20
CA ARG A 82 0.03 -16.63 -4.76
C ARG A 82 -1.25 -17.41 -4.51
N LYS A 83 -1.44 -17.90 -3.27
CA LYS A 83 -2.62 -18.69 -2.87
C LYS A 83 -3.96 -17.93 -2.98
N TYR A 84 -3.91 -16.61 -2.92
CA TYR A 84 -5.07 -15.72 -3.02
C TYR A 84 -5.25 -15.16 -4.44
N ASN A 85 -4.65 -15.74 -5.48
CA ASN A 85 -4.62 -15.16 -6.83
C ASN A 85 -5.98 -14.82 -7.47
N SER A 86 -7.07 -15.42 -7.00
CA SER A 86 -8.43 -15.21 -7.49
C SER A 86 -9.32 -14.47 -6.50
N ASP A 87 -8.81 -14.15 -5.30
CA ASP A 87 -9.60 -13.66 -4.17
C ASP A 87 -8.86 -12.52 -3.45
N TYR A 88 -8.52 -11.49 -4.23
CA TYR A 88 -7.99 -10.23 -3.72
C TYR A 88 -8.57 -9.04 -4.51
N LYS A 89 -8.63 -7.88 -3.85
CA LYS A 89 -8.87 -6.57 -4.48
C LYS A 89 -7.74 -5.63 -4.09
N ILE A 90 -7.19 -4.90 -5.06
CA ILE A 90 -6.28 -3.78 -4.82
C ILE A 90 -7.09 -2.50 -4.96
N GLU A 91 -7.02 -1.64 -3.95
CA GLU A 91 -7.62 -0.32 -3.98
C GLU A 91 -6.51 0.72 -3.85
N LEU A 92 -6.49 1.64 -4.82
CA LEU A 92 -5.60 2.79 -4.80
C LEU A 92 -6.30 3.94 -4.10
N LEU A 93 -5.59 4.59 -3.18
CA LEU A 93 -6.08 5.74 -2.45
C LEU A 93 -5.06 6.87 -2.49
N VAL A 94 -5.56 8.10 -2.59
CA VAL A 94 -4.78 9.31 -2.32
C VAL A 94 -5.26 9.87 -0.99
N GLU A 95 -4.34 9.99 -0.04
CA GLU A 95 -4.63 10.44 1.32
C GLU A 95 -3.75 11.63 1.69
N THR A 96 -4.22 12.40 2.68
CA THR A 96 -3.45 13.46 3.31
C THR A 96 -3.20 13.14 4.78
N THR A 97 -2.03 13.50 5.28
CA THR A 97 -1.68 13.32 6.70
C THR A 97 -0.98 14.55 7.27
N PHE A 98 -1.20 14.78 8.56
CA PHE A 98 -0.51 15.82 9.33
C PHE A 98 0.87 15.38 9.84
N SER A 99 1.25 14.10 9.67
CA SER A 99 2.58 13.60 10.02
C SER A 99 3.61 13.87 8.91
N GLY A 100 3.65 15.10 8.40
CA GLY A 100 4.29 15.43 7.13
C GLY A 100 5.78 15.12 7.05
N LYS A 101 6.57 15.37 8.11
CA LYS A 101 8.02 15.04 8.12
C LYS A 101 8.29 13.55 7.94
N THR A 102 7.61 12.71 8.71
CA THR A 102 7.80 11.25 8.68
C THR A 102 7.33 10.67 7.36
N VAL A 103 6.14 11.06 6.92
CA VAL A 103 5.56 10.52 5.68
C VAL A 103 6.27 11.04 4.45
N SER A 104 6.80 12.27 4.44
CA SER A 104 7.64 12.73 3.32
C SER A 104 8.90 11.89 3.16
N ARG A 105 9.57 11.54 4.27
CA ARG A 105 10.76 10.66 4.24
C ARG A 105 10.41 9.26 3.74
N TRP A 106 9.34 8.66 4.26
CA TRP A 106 8.91 7.33 3.80
C TRP A 106 8.47 7.36 2.34
N LYS A 107 7.77 8.41 1.93
CA LYS A 107 7.32 8.63 0.55
C LYS A 107 8.49 8.61 -0.44
N GLU A 108 9.59 9.28 -0.11
CA GLU A 108 10.79 9.31 -0.94
C GLU A 108 11.45 7.92 -1.05
N ILE A 109 11.68 7.27 0.10
CA ILE A 109 12.32 5.94 0.17
C ILE A 109 11.47 4.89 -0.56
N ASP A 110 10.18 4.84 -0.26
CA ASP A 110 9.25 3.87 -0.82
C ASP A 110 9.08 4.07 -2.33
N SER A 111 8.94 5.32 -2.79
CA SER A 111 8.81 5.62 -4.22
C SER A 111 10.06 5.22 -4.99
N GLN A 112 11.25 5.46 -4.43
CA GLN A 112 12.51 5.05 -5.05
C GLN A 112 12.60 3.52 -5.17
N ASN A 113 12.31 2.80 -4.08
CA ASN A 113 12.32 1.34 -4.08
C ASN A 113 11.30 0.75 -5.08
N VAL A 114 10.11 1.35 -5.19
CA VAL A 114 9.11 0.90 -6.16
C VAL A 114 9.58 1.13 -7.60
N ARG A 115 10.19 2.28 -7.91
CA ARG A 115 10.76 2.53 -9.25
C ARG A 115 11.83 1.52 -9.62
N GLU A 116 12.70 1.17 -8.67
CA GLU A 116 13.72 0.13 -8.87
C GLU A 116 13.07 -1.22 -9.17
N VAL A 117 12.04 -1.61 -8.41
CA VAL A 117 11.30 -2.87 -8.62
C VAL A 117 10.60 -2.90 -9.98
N LEU A 118 10.05 -1.77 -10.44
CA LEU A 118 9.37 -1.66 -11.74
C LEU A 118 10.34 -1.63 -12.93
N SER A 119 11.62 -1.33 -12.69
CA SER A 119 12.66 -1.29 -13.73
C SER A 119 13.36 -2.64 -13.93
N LEU A 120 13.05 -3.64 -13.10
CA LEU A 120 13.59 -5.01 -13.16
C LEU A 120 12.72 -5.94 -14.01
#